data_AF-A0A951QR76-F1
#
_entry.id   AF-A0A951QR76-F1
#
_cell.length_a   1.000
_cell.length_b   1.000
_cell.length_c   1.000
_cell.angle_alpha   90.00
_cell.angle_beta   90.00
_cell.angle_gamma   90.00
#
_symmetry.space_group_name_H-M   'P 1'
#
loop_
_entity.id
_entity.type
_entity.pdbx_description
1 polymer ?
#
loop_
_entity_poly.entity_id
_entity_poly.type
_entity_poly.pdbx_seq_one_letter_code
_entity_poly.pdbx_strand_id
1 'polypeptide(L)'
;MSDIEKVIKISQKVEVILRDRYNAQGHGLGELYRNVENKLDADLIKQLRQINYIRNEVVHNPDYNLAKDKQRFFRLSKDVLIKLSVEKTKQPSFSKGIHFFSLISWYKILYGLIVLGLIGLLYVTVIPAYQLKRDSIPADKFKINTN
;
A
#
# COMPACT_ATOMS: atom_id res chain seq x y z
N MET A 1 12.60 -13.66 -21.17
CA MET A 1 12.59 -12.63 -20.11
C MET A 1 13.63 -11.58 -20.43
N SER A 2 13.20 -10.32 -20.55
CA SER A 2 14.10 -9.18 -20.81
C SER A 2 14.98 -8.88 -19.59
N ASP A 3 16.10 -8.19 -19.79
CA ASP A 3 16.97 -7.80 -18.68
C ASP A 3 16.27 -6.83 -17.71
N ILE A 4 15.41 -5.96 -18.24
CA ILE A 4 14.57 -5.04 -17.48
C ILE A 4 13.62 -5.82 -16.56
N GLU A 5 12.92 -6.81 -17.08
CA GLU A 5 12.03 -7.66 -16.26
C GLU A 5 12.81 -8.39 -15.15
N LYS A 6 14.03 -8.84 -15.43
CA LYS A 6 14.89 -9.50 -14.43
C LYS A 6 15.27 -8.52 -13.32
N VAL A 7 15.65 -7.29 -13.65
CA VAL A 7 15.95 -6.22 -12.67
C VAL A 7 14.75 -5.99 -11.74
N ILE A 8 13.56 -5.86 -12.32
CA ILE A 8 12.31 -5.64 -11.56
C ILE A 8 12.03 -6.83 -10.64
N LYS A 9 12.04 -8.07 -11.17
CA LYS A 9 11.74 -9.27 -10.36
C LYS A 9 12.75 -9.50 -9.24
N ILE A 10 14.03 -9.25 -9.47
CA ILE A 10 15.06 -9.40 -8.44
C ILE A 10 14.87 -8.33 -7.35
N SER A 11 14.59 -7.10 -7.73
CA SER A 11 14.31 -6.02 -6.76
C SER A 11 13.08 -6.36 -5.91
N GLN A 12 12.01 -6.87 -6.52
CA GLN A 12 10.83 -7.36 -5.79
C GLN A 12 11.16 -8.49 -4.80
N LYS A 13 12.07 -9.41 -5.15
CA LYS A 13 12.52 -10.45 -4.22
C LYS A 13 13.23 -9.87 -2.99
N VAL A 14 14.11 -8.88 -3.19
CA VAL A 14 14.79 -8.20 -2.07
C VAL A 14 13.76 -7.49 -1.19
N GLU A 15 12.81 -6.79 -1.81
CA GLU A 15 11.71 -6.11 -1.15
C GLU A 15 10.84 -7.05 -0.28
N VAL A 16 10.52 -8.25 -0.78
CA VAL A 16 9.80 -9.29 -0.04
C VAL A 16 10.60 -9.74 1.17
N ILE A 17 11.90 -10.02 1.00
CA ILE A 17 12.76 -10.47 2.11
C ILE A 17 12.86 -9.40 3.21
N LEU A 18 12.98 -8.13 2.85
CA LEU A 18 13.02 -7.03 3.83
C LEU A 18 11.71 -6.94 4.62
N ARG A 19 10.56 -7.11 3.97
CA ARG A 19 9.26 -7.13 4.66
C ARG A 19 9.13 -8.33 5.57
N ASP A 20 9.35 -9.53 5.02
CA ASP A 20 9.09 -10.78 5.73
C ASP A 20 10.04 -11.00 6.91
N ARG A 21 11.32 -10.60 6.77
CA ARG A 21 12.35 -10.90 7.78
C ARG A 21 12.67 -9.74 8.71
N TYR A 22 12.57 -8.50 8.23
CA TYR A 22 12.96 -7.31 8.99
C TYR A 22 11.77 -6.47 9.43
N ASN A 23 10.55 -6.85 9.03
CA ASN A 23 9.31 -6.11 9.21
C ASN A 23 9.42 -4.68 8.64
N ALA A 24 10.14 -4.54 7.52
CA ALA A 24 10.36 -3.26 6.88
C ALA A 24 9.06 -2.69 6.31
N GLN A 25 8.82 -1.39 6.52
CA GLN A 25 7.64 -0.68 6.01
C GLN A 25 8.03 0.32 4.92
N GLY A 26 7.16 0.46 3.91
CA GLY A 26 7.36 1.40 2.79
C GLY A 26 6.82 0.91 1.46
N HIS A 27 6.70 1.83 0.50
CA HIS A 27 6.13 1.60 -0.82
C HIS A 27 7.15 1.02 -1.82
N GLY A 28 8.44 1.28 -1.62
CA GLY A 28 9.50 0.78 -2.50
C GLY A 28 10.80 0.48 -1.76
N LEU A 29 11.73 -0.19 -2.44
CA LEU A 29 13.01 -0.64 -1.88
C LEU A 29 13.74 0.44 -1.07
N GLY A 30 13.78 1.67 -1.60
CA GLY A 30 14.35 2.85 -0.94
C GLY A 30 13.78 3.17 0.44
N GLU A 31 12.47 3.05 0.62
CA GLU A 31 11.82 3.27 1.90
C GLU A 31 12.05 2.09 2.85
N LEU A 32 11.98 0.87 2.33
CA LEU A 32 12.14 -0.35 3.13
C LEU A 32 13.49 -0.41 3.82
N TYR A 33 14.61 -0.25 3.09
CA TYR A 33 15.92 -0.36 3.71
C TYR A 33 16.22 0.80 4.66
N ARG A 34 15.65 2.00 4.43
CA ARG A 34 15.77 3.14 5.36
C ARG A 34 14.99 2.89 6.64
N ASN A 35 13.82 2.27 6.55
CA ASN A 35 13.02 1.91 7.71
C ASN A 35 13.73 0.93 8.64
N VAL A 36 14.56 0.03 8.10
CA VAL A 36 15.34 -0.95 8.88
C VAL A 36 16.84 -0.67 8.88
N GLU A 37 17.27 0.56 8.61
CA GLU A 37 18.68 0.91 8.44
C GLU A 37 19.51 0.58 9.69
N ASN A 38 18.95 0.78 10.88
CA ASN A 38 19.59 0.43 12.14
C ASN A 38 19.73 -1.08 12.39
N LYS A 39 19.06 -1.93 11.60
CA LYS A 39 19.10 -3.39 11.71
C LYS A 39 20.00 -4.05 10.66
N LEU A 40 20.51 -3.28 9.70
CA LEU A 40 21.29 -3.79 8.57
C LEU A 40 22.75 -3.34 8.69
N ASP A 41 23.66 -4.16 8.17
CA ASP A 41 25.06 -3.76 8.01
C ASP A 41 25.17 -2.53 7.06
N ALA A 42 26.06 -1.60 7.40
CA ALA A 42 26.38 -0.43 6.57
C ALA A 42 26.79 -0.80 5.14
N ASP A 43 27.51 -1.91 4.93
CA ASP A 43 27.84 -2.39 3.59
C ASP A 43 26.59 -2.85 2.84
N LEU A 44 25.69 -3.57 3.52
CA LEU A 44 24.42 -4.02 2.94
C LEU A 44 23.54 -2.84 2.52
N ILE A 45 23.47 -1.79 3.33
CA ILE A 45 22.73 -0.55 3.00
C ILE A 45 23.32 0.13 1.75
N LYS A 46 24.65 0.18 1.61
CA LYS A 46 25.30 0.74 0.42
C LYS A 46 24.93 -0.06 -0.83
N GLN A 47 24.91 -1.39 -0.74
CA GLN A 47 24.51 -2.25 -1.86
C GLN A 47 23.03 -2.05 -2.22
N LEU A 48 22.13 -2.00 -1.22
CA LEU A 48 20.69 -1.75 -1.41
C LEU A 48 20.42 -0.38 -2.06
N ARG A 49 21.17 0.66 -1.67
CA ARG A 49 21.09 1.99 -2.29
C ARG A 49 21.45 1.94 -3.77
N GLN A 50 22.49 1.20 -4.15
CA GLN A 50 22.90 1.05 -5.56
C GLN A 50 21.86 0.28 -6.38
N ILE A 51 21.30 -0.80 -5.82
CA ILE A 51 20.20 -1.55 -6.45
C ILE A 51 18.99 -0.63 -6.66
N ASN A 52 18.61 0.15 -5.65
CA ASN A 52 17.50 1.09 -5.73
C ASN A 52 17.72 2.16 -6.82
N TYR A 53 18.93 2.70 -6.93
CA TYR A 53 19.29 3.64 -7.99
C TYR A 53 19.09 3.03 -9.38
N ILE A 54 19.74 1.88 -9.67
CA ILE A 54 19.66 1.23 -10.99
C ILE A 54 18.22 0.83 -11.32
N ARG A 55 17.46 0.28 -10.36
CA ARG A 55 16.05 -0.09 -10.56
C ARG A 55 15.18 1.13 -10.85
N ASN A 56 15.44 2.27 -10.20
CA ASN A 56 14.70 3.50 -10.46
C ASN A 56 15.01 4.06 -11.85
N GLU A 57 16.29 4.13 -12.23
CA GLU A 57 16.68 4.60 -13.56
C GLU A 57 16.07 3.71 -14.66
N VAL A 58 16.18 2.38 -14.54
CA VAL A 58 15.60 1.44 -15.51
C VAL A 58 14.09 1.60 -15.68
N VAL A 59 13.37 1.94 -14.63
CA VAL A 59 11.89 2.04 -14.65
C VAL A 59 11.43 3.43 -15.09
N HIS A 60 12.14 4.48 -14.71
CA HIS A 60 11.65 5.86 -14.84
C HIS A 60 12.38 6.68 -15.91
N ASN A 61 13.59 6.27 -16.32
CA ASN A 61 14.38 6.98 -17.30
C ASN A 61 14.39 6.18 -18.62
N PRO A 62 13.62 6.61 -19.65
CA PRO A 62 13.52 5.88 -20.92
C PRO A 62 14.85 5.83 -21.68
N ASP A 63 15.76 6.76 -21.42
CA ASP A 63 17.07 6.86 -22.07
C ASP A 63 18.17 6.11 -21.31
N TYR A 64 17.84 5.48 -20.16
CA TYR A 64 18.83 4.80 -19.34
C TYR A 64 19.29 3.48 -19.99
N ASN A 65 20.59 3.41 -20.31
CA ASN A 65 21.19 2.22 -20.87
C ASN A 65 21.70 1.25 -19.79
N LEU A 66 20.89 0.23 -19.49
CA LEU A 66 21.22 -0.82 -18.53
C LEU A 66 22.50 -1.60 -18.86
N ALA A 67 22.97 -1.63 -20.13
CA ALA A 67 24.11 -2.48 -20.52
C ALA A 67 25.38 -2.22 -19.70
N LYS A 68 25.61 -0.97 -19.27
CA LYS A 68 26.79 -0.58 -18.48
C LYS A 68 26.71 -1.08 -17.03
N ASP A 69 25.53 -1.05 -16.44
CA ASP A 69 25.32 -1.38 -15.02
C ASP A 69 24.79 -2.80 -14.80
N LYS A 70 24.39 -3.50 -15.86
CA LYS A 70 23.76 -4.83 -15.82
C LYS A 70 24.54 -5.82 -14.96
N GLN A 71 25.82 -6.03 -15.27
CA GLN A 71 26.65 -7.02 -14.56
C GLN A 71 26.79 -6.65 -13.07
N ARG A 72 26.98 -5.36 -12.80
CA ARG A 72 27.10 -4.83 -11.44
C ARG A 72 25.81 -5.04 -10.66
N PHE A 73 24.65 -4.75 -11.25
CA PHE A 73 23.34 -4.96 -10.64
C PHE A 73 23.14 -6.43 -10.23
N PHE A 74 23.40 -7.36 -11.15
CA PHE A 74 23.21 -8.79 -10.87
C PHE A 74 24.17 -9.30 -9.79
N ARG A 75 25.42 -8.83 -9.79
CA ARG A 75 26.40 -9.16 -8.74
C ARG A 75 25.92 -8.65 -7.38
N LEU A 76 25.62 -7.35 -7.28
CA LEU A 76 25.15 -6.73 -6.04
C LEU A 76 23.88 -7.42 -5.52
N SER A 77 22.94 -7.70 -6.41
CA SER A 77 21.68 -8.34 -6.03
C SER A 77 21.90 -9.76 -5.52
N LYS A 78 22.80 -10.52 -6.14
CA LYS A 78 23.17 -11.86 -5.68
C LYS A 78 23.78 -11.79 -4.27
N ASP A 79 24.73 -10.88 -4.05
CA ASP A 79 25.39 -10.71 -2.77
C ASP A 79 24.40 -10.29 -1.68
N VAL A 80 23.52 -9.33 -1.96
CA VAL A 80 22.45 -8.87 -1.06
C VAL A 80 21.50 -10.01 -0.71
N LEU A 81 21.05 -10.79 -1.70
CA LEU A 81 20.16 -11.92 -1.46
C LEU A 81 20.81 -12.99 -0.58
N ILE A 82 22.11 -13.25 -0.76
CA ILE A 82 22.86 -14.18 0.08
C ILE A 82 22.95 -13.64 1.51
N LYS A 83 23.40 -12.39 1.70
CA LYS A 83 23.54 -11.76 3.02
C LYS A 83 22.21 -11.74 3.78
N LEU A 84 21.13 -11.28 3.15
CA LEU A 84 19.79 -11.27 3.73
C LEU A 84 19.25 -12.67 4.03
N SER A 85 19.72 -13.70 3.30
CA SER A 85 19.33 -15.09 3.54
C SER A 85 20.06 -15.72 4.72
N VAL A 86 21.33 -15.35 4.92
CA VAL A 86 22.24 -15.89 5.93
C VAL A 86 22.00 -15.28 7.33
N GLU A 87 21.55 -14.03 7.41
CA GLU A 87 21.39 -13.27 8.67
C GLU A 87 20.16 -13.69 9.50
N LYS A 88 20.03 -15.00 9.75
CA LYS A 88 18.80 -15.69 10.19
C LYS A 88 18.41 -15.57 11.67
N THR A 89 19.07 -14.78 12.53
CA THR A 89 19.06 -15.12 13.97
C THR A 89 18.70 -14.04 15.00
N LYS A 90 18.15 -12.87 14.65
CA LYS A 90 17.86 -11.85 15.70
C LYS A 90 16.43 -11.43 15.99
N GLN A 91 15.40 -11.81 15.23
CA GLN A 91 14.03 -11.42 15.61
C GLN A 91 12.99 -12.54 15.44
N PRO A 92 12.14 -12.78 16.46
CA PRO A 92 10.99 -13.66 16.31
C PRO A 92 10.00 -13.01 15.35
N SER A 93 9.84 -13.64 14.18
CA SER A 93 8.82 -13.32 13.19
C SER A 93 7.43 -13.62 13.77
N PHE A 94 6.73 -12.58 14.24
CA PHE A 94 5.28 -12.61 14.42
C PHE A 94 4.63 -11.50 13.60
N SER A 95 4.40 -11.76 12.31
CA SER A 95 3.45 -10.96 11.52
C SER A 95 2.78 -11.82 10.44
N LYS A 96 1.81 -12.62 10.88
CA LYS A 96 0.59 -12.78 10.07
C LYS A 96 -0.11 -11.43 10.09
N GLY A 97 0.03 -10.64 9.03
CA GLY A 97 -0.85 -9.49 8.83
C GLY A 97 -0.17 -8.29 8.18
N ILE A 98 -0.88 -7.75 7.18
CA ILE A 98 -0.75 -6.40 6.65
C ILE A 98 0.30 -6.23 5.54
N HIS A 99 0.01 -6.79 4.36
CA HIS A 99 0.22 -6.08 3.09
C HIS A 99 -0.86 -6.41 2.03
N PHE A 100 -2.09 -6.74 2.48
CA PHE A 100 -3.26 -6.80 1.59
C PHE A 100 -3.74 -5.41 1.13
N PHE A 101 -3.17 -4.33 1.66
CA PHE A 101 -3.67 -2.95 1.52
C PHE A 101 -2.97 -2.09 0.45
N SER A 102 -2.20 -2.65 -0.49
CA SER A 102 -1.67 -1.84 -1.62
C SER A 102 -2.59 -1.81 -2.85
N LEU A 103 -3.70 -2.56 -2.83
CA LEU A 103 -4.72 -2.59 -3.88
C LEU A 103 -6.12 -2.21 -3.40
N ILE A 104 -6.27 -1.79 -2.14
CA ILE A 104 -7.52 -1.18 -1.69
C ILE A 104 -7.49 0.25 -2.20
N SER A 105 -8.09 0.40 -3.39
CA SER A 105 -8.72 1.59 -3.91
C SER A 105 -9.22 2.51 -2.79
N TRP A 106 -8.36 3.37 -2.24
CA TRP A 106 -8.71 4.33 -1.17
C TRP A 106 -9.91 5.20 -1.56
N TYR A 107 -10.12 5.38 -2.87
CA TYR A 107 -11.32 5.99 -3.41
C TYR A 107 -12.62 5.30 -2.95
N LYS A 108 -12.67 3.97 -2.74
CA LYS A 108 -13.89 3.27 -2.26
C LYS A 108 -14.26 3.63 -0.82
N ILE A 109 -13.27 3.77 0.06
CA ILE A 109 -13.47 4.19 1.46
C ILE A 109 -13.90 5.67 1.48
N LEU A 110 -13.24 6.50 0.68
CA LEU A 110 -13.58 7.92 0.54
C LEU A 110 -15.00 8.11 -0.03
N TYR A 111 -15.39 7.34 -1.06
CA TYR A 111 -16.75 7.32 -1.61
C TYR A 111 -17.78 6.90 -0.56
N GLY A 112 -17.47 5.89 0.27
CA GLY A 112 -18.37 5.45 1.35
C GLY A 112 -18.66 6.54 2.39
N LEU A 113 -17.63 7.31 2.79
CA LEU A 113 -17.80 8.43 3.73
C LEU A 113 -18.61 9.59 3.13
N ILE A 114 -18.39 9.90 1.85
CA ILE A 114 -19.15 10.94 1.14
C ILE A 114 -20.63 10.54 1.03
N VAL A 115 -20.92 9.28 0.69
CA VAL A 115 -22.30 8.78 0.56
C VAL A 115 -23.02 8.77 1.91
N LEU A 116 -22.36 8.35 3.00
CA LEU A 116 -22.92 8.42 4.35
C LEU A 116 -23.22 9.85 4.80
N GLY A 117 -22.33 10.80 4.47
CA GLY A 117 -22.56 12.22 4.72
C GLY A 117 -23.78 12.77 3.99
N LEU A 118 -23.96 12.41 2.72
CA LEU A 118 -25.14 12.81 1.93
C LEU A 118 -26.44 12.20 2.46
N ILE A 119 -26.44 10.93 2.86
CA ILE A 119 -27.60 10.27 3.48
C ILE A 119 -27.97 10.97 4.79
N GLY A 120 -26.99 11.29 5.64
CA GLY A 120 -27.21 12.04 6.88
C GLY A 120 -27.79 13.43 6.65
N LEU A 121 -27.28 14.17 5.66
CA LEU A 121 -27.78 15.49 5.27
C LEU A 121 -29.25 15.43 4.79
N LEU A 122 -29.58 14.38 4.04
CA LEU A 122 -30.95 14.14 3.57
C LEU A 122 -31.88 13.79 4.74
N TYR A 123 -31.40 13.04 5.73
CA TYR A 123 -32.15 12.71 6.95
C TYR A 123 -32.50 13.97 7.77
N VAL A 124 -31.56 14.90 7.93
CA VAL A 124 -31.74 16.14 8.69
C VAL A 124 -32.71 17.11 8.00
N THR A 125 -32.74 17.13 6.67
CA THR A 125 -33.58 18.08 5.91
C THR A 125 -34.98 17.53 5.59
N VAL A 126 -35.11 16.23 5.32
CA VAL A 126 -36.36 15.64 4.85
C VAL A 126 -37.30 15.25 6.00
N ILE A 127 -36.78 14.83 7.15
CA ILE A 127 -37.62 14.41 8.29
C ILE A 127 -38.41 15.57 8.91
N PRO A 128 -37.82 16.76 9.17
CA PRO A 128 -38.59 17.88 9.70
C PRO A 128 -39.68 18.33 8.72
N ALA A 129 -39.40 18.30 7.42
CA ALA A 129 -40.37 18.63 6.37
C ALA A 129 -41.53 17.63 6.31
N TYR A 130 -41.27 16.33 6.54
CA TYR A 130 -42.31 15.30 6.64
C TYR A 130 -43.17 15.44 7.92
N GLN A 131 -42.55 15.78 9.05
CA GLN A 131 -43.28 15.98 10.31
C GLN A 131 -44.24 17.17 10.22
N LEU A 132 -43.77 18.31 9.70
CA LEU A 132 -44.62 19.49 9.48
C LEU A 132 -45.83 19.20 8.57
N LYS A 133 -45.64 18.39 7.52
CA LYS A 133 -46.73 18.00 6.63
C LYS A 133 -47.71 17.02 7.28
N ARG A 134 -47.25 16.12 8.15
CA ARG A 134 -48.12 15.19 8.91
C ARG A 134 -49.03 15.93 9.88
N ASP A 135 -48.49 16.89 10.62
CA ASP A 135 -49.23 17.60 11.68
C ASP A 135 -50.26 18.59 11.11
N SER A 136 -50.14 18.93 9.82
CA SER A 136 -51.12 19.73 9.08
C SER A 136 -52.32 18.93 8.54
N ILE A 137 -52.35 17.60 8.70
CA ILE A 137 -53.48 16.76 8.28
C ILE A 137 -54.49 16.69 9.44
N PRO A 138 -55.70 17.27 9.30
CA PRO A 138 -56.70 17.25 10.36
C PRO A 138 -57.17 15.82 10.65
N ALA A 139 -57.27 15.50 11.95
CA ALA A 139 -57.60 14.16 12.46
C ALA A 139 -59.06 13.72 12.17
N ASP A 140 -59.90 14.59 11.62
CA ASP A 140 -61.30 14.31 11.28
C ASP A 140 -61.46 13.41 10.05
N LYS A 141 -60.43 13.28 9.20
CA LYS A 141 -60.46 12.45 7.99
C LYS A 141 -60.22 10.96 8.21
N PHE A 142 -59.91 10.51 9.42
CA PHE A 142 -59.61 9.09 9.72
C PHE A 142 -60.73 8.36 10.49
N LYS A 143 -61.97 8.87 10.48
CA LYS A 143 -63.13 8.10 10.96
C LYS A 143 -63.47 7.01 9.93
N ILE A 144 -62.86 5.84 10.10
CA ILE A 144 -63.27 4.62 9.41
C ILE A 144 -64.61 4.20 10.03
N ASN A 145 -65.66 4.25 9.21
CA ASN A 145 -67.01 3.89 9.62
C ASN A 145 -67.08 2.37 9.80
N THR A 146 -67.00 1.89 11.05
CA THR A 146 -67.28 0.49 11.39
C THR A 146 -68.75 0.38 11.76
N ASN A 147 -69.58 0.05 10.77
CA ASN A 147 -70.91 -0.53 10.92
C ASN A 147 -70.95 -1.85 10.17
#